data_AF-A0AA87BBD5-F1
#
_entry.id   AF-A0AA87BBD5-F1
#
_cell.length_a   1.000
_cell.length_b   1.000
_cell.length_c   1.000
_cell.angle_alpha   90.00
_cell.angle_beta   90.00
_cell.angle_gamma   90.00
#
_symmetry.space_group_name_H-M   'P 1'
#
loop_
_entity.id
_entity.type
_entity.pdbx_description
1 polymer ?
#
loop_
_entity_poly.entity_id
_entity_poly.type
_entity_poly.pdbx_seq_one_letter_code
_entity_poly.pdbx_strand_id
1 'polypeptide(L)' 'PGGTGLGLVIARELVLAHGGTIALVEKPGPGTQFRIEIADRAASIQAARTA' A
#
# COMPACT_ATOMS: atom_id res chain seq x y z
N PRO A 1 10.28 -3.29 -22.98
CA PRO A 1 8.97 -3.88 -22.60
C PRO A 1 9.02 -4.29 -21.12
N GLY A 2 8.46 -3.45 -20.26
CA GLY A 2 8.91 -3.29 -18.87
C GLY A 2 7.87 -3.63 -17.82
N GLY A 3 8.33 -4.38 -16.81
CA GLY A 3 7.62 -4.69 -15.58
C GLY A 3 7.05 -6.10 -15.56
N THR A 4 7.44 -6.91 -14.57
CA THR A 4 6.88 -8.24 -14.27
C THR A 4 5.45 -8.19 -13.71
N GLY A 5 4.82 -7.01 -13.64
CA GLY A 5 3.53 -6.81 -12.99
C GLY A 5 3.56 -6.82 -11.46
N LEU A 6 4.76 -6.89 -10.85
CA LEU A 6 4.88 -7.05 -9.39
C LEU A 6 4.59 -5.79 -8.57
N GLY A 7 4.65 -4.59 -9.16
CA GLY A 7 4.58 -3.34 -8.40
C GLY A 7 3.31 -3.20 -7.56
N LEU A 8 2.14 -3.49 -8.12
CA LEU A 8 0.87 -3.40 -7.39
C LEU A 8 0.70 -4.54 -6.38
N VAL A 9 1.24 -5.73 -6.68
CA VAL A 9 1.23 -6.87 -5.77
C VAL A 9 2.04 -6.56 -4.51
N ILE A 10 3.28 -6.08 -4.69
CA ILE A 10 4.16 -5.65 -3.60
C ILE A 10 3.50 -4.54 -2.77
N ALA A 11 2.94 -3.51 -3.44
CA ALA A 11 2.26 -2.41 -2.75
C ALA A 11 1.08 -2.92 -1.90
N ARG A 12 0.26 -3.84 -2.43
CA ARG A 12 -0.86 -4.44 -1.70
C ARG A 12 -0.40 -5.21 -0.47
N GLU A 13 0.64 -6.04 -0.59
CA GLU A 13 1.17 -6.82 0.53
C GLU A 13 1.70 -5.90 1.64
N LEU A 14 2.44 -4.85 1.28
CA LEU A 14 2.93 -3.86 2.24
C LEU A 14 1.78 -3.15 2.94
N VAL A 15 0.79 -2.65 2.21
CA VAL A 15 -0.35 -1.95 2.79
C VAL A 15 -1.13 -2.85 3.77
N LEU A 16 -1.35 -4.11 3.41
CA LEU A 16 -1.99 -5.10 4.30
C LEU A 16 -1.16 -5.37 5.56
N ALA A 17 0.16 -5.48 5.45
CA ALA A 17 1.05 -5.65 6.60
C ALA A 17 1.00 -4.47 7.59
N HIS A 18 0.61 -3.27 7.12
CA HIS A 18 0.40 -2.08 7.94
C HIS A 18 -1.06 -1.96 8.43
N GLY A 19 -1.90 -2.98 8.24
CA GLY A 19 -3.32 -2.95 8.59
C GLY A 19 -4.14 -1.95 7.76
N GLY A 20 -3.61 -1.54 6.61
CA GLY A 20 -4.22 -0.56 5.72
C GLY A 20 -5.02 -1.19 4.57
N THR A 21 -5.52 -0.33 3.69
CA THR A 21 -6.25 -0.71 2.47
C THR A 21 -5.67 0.00 1.24
N ILE A 22 -5.76 -0.67 0.08
CA ILE A 22 -5.45 -0.06 -1.22
C ILE A 22 -6.63 -0.30 -2.17
N ALA A 23 -7.12 0.77 -2.80
CA ALA A 23 -8.26 0.71 -3.70
C ALA A 23 -8.01 1.52 -4.97
N LEU A 24 -8.49 1.02 -6.10
CA LEU A 24 -8.66 1.84 -7.30
C LEU A 24 -9.85 2.76 -7.08
N VAL A 25 -9.66 4.06 -7.29
CA VAL A 25 -10.71 5.06 -7.10
C VAL A 25 -10.92 5.86 -8.38
N GLU A 26 -12.13 6.38 -8.54
CA GLU A 26 -12.42 7.31 -9.63
C GLU A 26 -11.57 8.58 -9.50
N LYS A 27 -11.12 9.06 -10.66
CA LYS A 27 -10.36 10.30 -10.80
C LYS A 27 -10.91 11.09 -11.98
N PRO A 28 -11.20 12.39 -11.80
CA PRO A 28 -11.52 13.27 -12.92
C PRO A 28 -10.31 13.42 -13.86
N GLY A 29 -10.55 13.30 -15.16
CA GLY A 29 -9.52 13.47 -16.18
C GLY A 29 -8.66 12.21 -16.42
N PRO A 30 -7.62 12.32 -17.27
CA PRO A 30 -6.87 11.16 -17.73
C PRO A 30 -6.00 10.53 -16.63
N GLY A 31 -5.80 9.21 -16.74
CA GLY A 31 -4.91 8.40 -15.91
C GLY A 31 -5.65 7.56 -14.86
N THR A 32 -4.88 7.01 -13.92
CA THR A 32 -5.35 6.05 -12.91
C THR A 32 -5.00 6.57 -11.51
N GLN A 33 -5.90 6.39 -10.54
CA GLN A 33 -5.65 6.77 -9.14
C GLN A 33 -5.90 5.60 -8.19
N PHE A 34 -4.89 5.28 -7.38
CA PHE A 34 -5.03 4.37 -6.25
C PHE A 34 -5.03 5.17 -4.95
N ARG A 35 -5.92 4.82 -4.04
CA ARG A 35 -5.98 5.38 -2.68
C ARG A 35 -5.41 4.35 -1.72
N ILE A 36 -4.52 4.81 -0.84
CA ILE A 36 -3.94 4.02 0.24
C ILE A 36 -4.37 4.65 1.55
N GLU A 37 -4.92 3.84 2.45
CA GLU A 37 -5.32 4.24 3.80
C GLU A 37 -4.53 3.42 4.81
N ILE A 38 -3.81 4.07 5.71
CA ILE A 38 -3.02 3.45 6.78
C ILE A 38 -3.29 4.21 8.07
N ALA A 39 -3.31 3.51 9.21
CA ALA A 39 -3.51 4.14 10.52
C ALA A 39 -2.35 5.11 10.86
N ASP A 40 -2.69 6.31 11.34
CA ASP A 40 -1.73 7.37 11.71
C ASP A 40 -0.81 6.98 12.88
N ARG A 41 -1.25 6.03 13.72
CA ARG A 41 -0.34 5.43 14.69
C ARG A 41 0.60 4.50 13.96
N ALA A 42 1.83 4.97 13.74
CA ALA A 42 2.96 4.10 13.44
C ALA A 42 2.92 2.92 14.43
N ALA A 43 2.57 1.74 13.92
CA ALA A 43 2.73 0.51 14.68
C ALA A 43 4.15 0.53 15.25
N SER A 44 4.29 0.39 16.56
CA SER A 44 5.58 0.56 17.23
C SER A 44 6.61 -0.38 16.60
N ILE A 45 7.53 0.17 15.80
CA ILE A 45 8.60 -0.61 15.15
C ILE A 45 9.51 -1.25 16.23
N GLN A 46 9.41 -0.82 17.49
CA GLN A 46 10.01 -1.46 18.66
C GLN A 46 9.67 -2.95 18.82
N ALA A 47 8.44 -3.39 18.54
CA ALA A 47 8.03 -4.76 18.83
C ALA A 47 8.66 -5.79 17.86
N ALA A 48 8.91 -5.39 16.61
CA ALA A 48 9.45 -6.29 15.58
C ALA A 48 10.98 -6.47 15.65
N ARG A 49 11.70 -5.64 16.43
CA ARG A 49 13.17 -5.67 16.52
C ARG A 49 13.71 -6.53 17.67
N THR A 50 12.84 -7.16 18.45
CA THR A 50 13.21 -7.94 19.66
C THR A 50 12.90 -9.44 19.56
N ALA A 51 12.54 -9.93 18.37
CA ALA A 51 12.37 -11.35 18.07
C ALA A 51 13.55 -11.89 17.25
#